data_AF-A0A227J5U6-F1
#
_entry.id   AF-A0A227J5U6-F1
#
_cell.length_a   1.000
_cell.length_b   1.000
_cell.length_c   1.000
_cell.angle_alpha   90.00
_cell.angle_beta   90.00
_cell.angle_gamma   90.00
#
_symmetry.space_group_name_H-M   'P 1'
#
loop_
_entity.id
_entity.type
_entity.pdbx_description
1 polymer ?
#
loop_
_entity_poly.entity_id
_entity_poly.type
_entity_poly.pdbx_seq_one_letter_code
_entity_poly.pdbx_strand_id
1 'polypeptide(L)'
;MLADVTETFQVSATVDTGCLINGAVQEESATQAGQIGTLDFGEHSSVYAAEVQGSVTYSSSLTLSCTPGIAMNVSLNGGLNSSDGVRKLKHTEEVTTVDYFLFQDLDYT
;
A
#
# COMPACT_ATOMS: atom_id res chain seq x y z
N MET A 1 -56.40 -22.17 28.60
CA MET A 1 -55.36 -21.32 29.20
C MET A 1 -54.13 -21.48 28.33
N LEU A 2 -53.81 -20.49 27.50
CA LEU A 2 -52.61 -20.52 26.65
C LEU A 2 -51.45 -20.01 27.51
N ALA A 3 -50.42 -20.83 27.69
CA ALA A 3 -49.21 -20.42 28.40
C ALA A 3 -48.36 -19.58 27.45
N ASP A 4 -48.21 -18.30 27.77
CA ASP A 4 -47.23 -17.43 27.13
C ASP A 4 -45.89 -17.68 27.82
N VAL A 5 -44.95 -18.32 27.11
CA VAL A 5 -43.61 -18.61 27.62
C VAL A 5 -42.66 -17.61 26.97
N THR A 6 -42.53 -16.45 27.61
CA THR A 6 -41.56 -15.43 27.22
C THR A 6 -40.39 -15.47 28.21
N GLU A 7 -39.20 -15.87 27.75
CA GLU A 7 -37.96 -15.70 28.51
C GLU A 7 -37.13 -14.57 27.91
N THR A 8 -36.54 -13.75 28.78
CA THR A 8 -35.63 -12.69 28.38
C THR A 8 -34.21 -13.13 28.67
N PHE A 9 -33.33 -13.04 27.69
CA PHE A 9 -31.89 -13.24 27.89
C PHE A 9 -31.13 -12.06 27.32
N GLN A 10 -29.95 -11.80 27.88
CA GLN A 10 -29.12 -10.67 27.50
C GLN A 10 -28.24 -11.05 26.31
N VAL A 11 -28.19 -10.17 25.30
CA VAL A 11 -27.29 -10.30 24.15
C VAL A 11 -26.26 -9.18 24.23
N SER A 12 -24.99 -9.52 24.08
CA SER A 12 -23.90 -8.56 23.96
C SER A 12 -23.10 -8.81 22.69
N ALA A 13 -22.63 -7.74 22.06
CA ALA A 13 -21.68 -7.78 20.95
C ALA A 13 -20.57 -6.75 21.18
N THR A 14 -19.34 -7.11 20.82
CA THR A 14 -18.18 -6.22 20.85
C THR A 14 -17.80 -5.87 19.43
N VAL A 15 -17.55 -4.59 19.15
CA VAL A 15 -16.98 -4.15 17.87
C VAL A 15 -15.47 -4.05 18.05
N ASP A 16 -14.75 -4.98 17.45
CA ASP A 16 -13.29 -4.91 17.42
C ASP A 16 -12.81 -3.89 16.39
N THR A 17 -11.70 -3.22 16.70
CA THR A 17 -11.06 -2.25 15.80
C THR A 17 -10.47 -2.97 14.58
N GLY A 18 -10.71 -2.44 13.39
CA GLY A 18 -10.17 -3.00 12.16
C GLY A 18 -10.17 -2.03 10.99
N CYS A 19 -9.36 -2.36 9.99
CA CYS A 19 -9.30 -1.68 8.70
C CYS A 19 -9.38 -2.69 7.57
N LEU A 20 -10.17 -2.37 6.53
CA LEU A 20 -10.26 -3.11 5.28
C LEU A 20 -9.54 -2.33 4.19
N ILE A 21 -8.73 -3.03 3.39
CA ILE A 21 -8.19 -2.50 2.14
C ILE A 21 -9.23 -2.73 1.04
N ASN A 22 -9.87 -1.67 0.57
CA ASN A 22 -10.86 -1.76 -0.50
C ASN A 22 -10.14 -1.91 -1.85
N GLY A 23 -10.62 -2.81 -2.71
CA GLY A 23 -9.98 -3.11 -4.00
C GLY A 23 -8.86 -4.15 -3.92
N ALA A 24 -8.77 -4.91 -2.81
CA ALA A 24 -7.86 -6.03 -2.69
C ALA A 24 -8.06 -7.03 -3.85
N VAL A 25 -6.95 -7.55 -4.40
CA VAL A 25 -6.98 -8.62 -5.39
C VAL A 25 -7.71 -9.82 -4.78
N GLN A 26 -8.83 -10.19 -5.38
CA GLN A 26 -9.88 -11.02 -4.78
C GLN A 26 -9.51 -12.49 -4.51
N GLU A 27 -8.25 -12.90 -4.60
CA GLU A 27 -7.97 -14.34 -4.66
C GLU A 27 -7.43 -14.96 -3.37
N GLU A 28 -6.78 -14.23 -2.43
CA GLU A 28 -6.14 -14.94 -1.28
C GLU A 28 -5.98 -14.14 0.04
N SER A 29 -6.15 -12.81 0.07
CA SER A 29 -6.04 -12.06 1.34
C SER A 29 -6.67 -10.67 1.31
N ALA A 30 -7.49 -10.36 2.33
CA ALA A 30 -8.02 -9.01 2.61
C ALA A 30 -6.93 -7.98 2.98
N THR A 31 -5.65 -8.38 3.01
CA THR A 31 -4.50 -7.55 3.33
C THR A 31 -3.61 -7.19 2.14
N GLN A 32 -4.00 -7.55 0.90
CA GLN A 32 -3.20 -7.24 -0.30
C GLN A 32 -3.90 -6.25 -1.22
N ALA A 33 -3.24 -5.13 -1.53
CA ALA A 33 -3.76 -4.12 -2.45
C ALA A 33 -3.52 -4.43 -3.94
N GLY A 34 -2.69 -5.42 -4.26
CA GLY A 34 -2.22 -5.65 -5.63
C GLY A 34 -1.32 -4.50 -6.14
N GLN A 35 -1.25 -4.32 -7.46
CA GLN A 35 -0.54 -3.20 -8.07
C GLN A 35 -1.40 -1.93 -8.05
N ILE A 36 -0.88 -0.87 -7.42
CA ILE A 36 -1.57 0.43 -7.29
C ILE A 36 -1.13 1.47 -8.32
N GLY A 37 0.01 1.23 -8.99
CA GLY A 37 0.53 2.09 -10.03
C GLY A 37 1.93 1.69 -10.46
N THR A 38 2.49 2.52 -11.34
CA THR A 38 3.85 2.38 -11.87
C THR A 38 4.56 3.72 -11.75
N LEU A 39 5.76 3.72 -11.16
CA LEU A 39 6.69 4.83 -11.24
C LEU A 39 7.64 4.56 -12.40
N ASP A 40 7.61 5.43 -13.41
CA ASP A 40 8.47 5.32 -14.58
C ASP A 40 9.37 6.56 -14.67
N PHE A 41 10.68 6.33 -14.77
CA PHE A 41 11.68 7.37 -14.95
C PHE A 41 12.01 7.58 -16.44
N GLY A 42 11.47 6.78 -17.34
CA GLY A 42 11.73 6.80 -18.77
C GLY A 42 13.06 6.13 -19.15
N GLU A 43 13.43 6.25 -20.42
CA GLU A 43 14.67 5.74 -20.97
C GLU A 43 15.75 6.84 -21.02
N HIS A 44 16.94 6.53 -20.50
CA HIS A 44 18.07 7.44 -20.46
C HIS A 44 19.34 6.75 -20.97
N SER A 45 20.29 7.55 -21.46
CA SER A 45 21.61 7.05 -21.83
C SER A 45 22.34 6.51 -20.59
N SER A 46 23.13 5.44 -20.75
CA SER A 46 23.92 4.85 -19.64
C SER A 46 24.98 5.79 -19.05
N VAL A 47 25.31 6.87 -19.74
CA VAL A 47 26.24 7.92 -19.28
C VAL A 47 25.53 9.20 -18.81
N TYR A 48 24.20 9.17 -18.69
CA TYR A 48 23.42 10.28 -18.17
C TYR A 48 23.77 10.50 -16.69
N ALA A 49 24.10 11.73 -16.32
CA ALA A 49 24.67 12.07 -15.01
C ALA A 49 23.89 13.16 -14.26
N ALA A 50 22.64 13.41 -14.64
CA ALA A 50 21.75 14.34 -13.94
C ALA A 50 20.61 13.58 -13.25
N GLU A 51 19.94 14.26 -12.33
CA GLU A 51 18.75 13.71 -11.67
C GLU A 51 17.58 13.59 -12.64
N VAL A 52 16.86 12.48 -12.55
CA VAL A 52 15.65 12.23 -13.32
C VAL A 52 14.47 12.21 -12.37
N GLN A 53 13.44 12.98 -12.71
CA GLN A 53 12.19 12.95 -11.99
C GLN A 53 11.24 11.97 -12.66
N GLY A 54 10.57 11.15 -11.85
CA GLY A 54 9.49 10.27 -12.28
C GLY A 54 8.22 10.61 -11.52
N SER A 55 7.06 10.35 -12.12
CA SER A 55 5.77 10.46 -11.45
C SER A 55 5.07 9.10 -11.45
N VAL A 56 4.36 8.81 -10.37
CA VAL A 56 3.54 7.59 -10.30
C VAL A 56 2.32 7.76 -11.19
N THR A 57 2.17 6.87 -12.16
CA THR A 57 0.91 6.67 -12.88
C THR A 57 0.09 5.66 -12.09
N TYR A 58 -0.96 6.13 -11.41
CA TYR A 58 -1.84 5.27 -10.63
C TYR A 58 -2.74 4.44 -11.56
N SER A 59 -2.71 3.12 -11.39
CA SER A 59 -3.62 2.19 -12.06
C SER A 59 -4.89 1.95 -11.23
N SER A 60 -4.81 2.16 -9.92
CA SER A 60 -5.93 2.05 -9.00
C SER A 60 -5.73 2.97 -7.80
N SER A 61 -6.83 3.27 -7.10
CA SER A 61 -6.79 3.98 -5.82
C SER A 61 -6.74 2.98 -4.66
N LEU A 62 -5.86 3.21 -3.69
CA LEU A 62 -5.89 2.50 -2.41
C LEU A 62 -6.88 3.19 -1.47
N THR A 63 -8.03 2.58 -1.23
CA THR A 63 -9.04 3.11 -0.31
C THR A 63 -9.05 2.26 0.96
N LEU A 64 -8.99 2.88 2.13
CA LEU A 64 -9.02 2.20 3.44
C LEU A 64 -10.35 2.48 4.15
N SER A 65 -11.05 1.43 4.56
CA SER A 65 -12.27 1.51 5.37
C SER A 65 -11.96 1.05 6.78
N CYS A 66 -11.84 1.99 7.72
CA CYS A 66 -11.47 1.71 9.11
C CYS A 66 -12.61 2.04 10.08
N THR A 67 -12.68 1.33 11.21
CA THR A 67 -13.57 1.73 12.31
C THR A 67 -13.16 3.12 12.85
N PRO A 68 -14.12 3.98 13.25
CA PRO A 68 -13.81 5.31 13.77
C PRO A 68 -12.81 5.29 14.93
N GLY A 69 -11.90 6.28 14.97
CA GLY A 69 -10.92 6.44 16.06
C GLY A 69 -9.59 5.72 15.86
N ILE A 70 -9.39 4.98 14.76
CA ILE A 70 -8.10 4.39 14.40
C ILE A 70 -7.16 5.45 13.80
N ALA A 71 -5.92 5.50 14.29
CA ALA A 71 -4.83 6.23 13.63
C ALA A 71 -4.23 5.37 12.52
N MET A 72 -4.14 5.92 11.30
CA MET A 72 -3.53 5.23 10.16
C MET A 72 -2.08 5.66 9.99
N ASN A 73 -1.20 4.67 9.81
CA ASN A 73 0.18 4.89 9.41
C ASN A 73 0.41 4.13 8.11
N VAL A 74 0.95 4.81 7.10
CA VAL A 74 1.30 4.21 5.81
C VAL A 74 2.81 4.27 5.68
N SER A 75 3.42 3.13 5.33
CA SER A 75 4.85 3.03 5.09
C SER A 75 5.11 2.25 3.81
N LEU A 76 6.15 2.64 3.08
CA LEU A 76 6.62 1.92 1.91
C LEU A 76 7.94 1.21 2.28
N ASN A 77 8.04 -0.10 2.07
CA ASN A 77 9.31 -0.84 2.24
C ASN A 77 10.33 -0.45 1.16
N GLY A 78 11.60 -0.81 1.30
CA GLY A 78 12.67 -0.43 0.36
C GLY A 78 12.59 -1.02 -1.07
N GLY A 79 11.60 -1.87 -1.36
CA GLY A 79 11.53 -2.65 -2.59
C GLY A 79 12.43 -3.88 -2.59
N LEU A 80 12.40 -4.63 -3.70
CA LEU A 80 13.05 -5.95 -3.82
C LEU A 80 14.59 -5.89 -3.80
N ASN A 81 15.19 -4.77 -4.18
CA ASN A 81 16.64 -4.62 -4.32
C ASN A 81 17.22 -3.59 -3.34
N SER A 82 16.53 -3.31 -2.23
CA SER A 82 17.05 -2.35 -1.24
C SER A 82 18.35 -2.85 -0.60
N SER A 83 19.32 -1.97 -0.42
CA SER A 83 20.55 -2.22 0.35
C SER A 83 20.88 -0.98 1.17
N ASP A 84 21.31 -1.17 2.42
CA ASP A 84 21.73 -0.10 3.32
C ASP A 84 20.70 1.05 3.47
N GLY A 85 19.41 0.71 3.38
CA GLY A 85 18.31 1.67 3.47
C GLY A 85 18.02 2.48 2.19
N VAL A 86 18.76 2.24 1.10
CA VAL A 86 18.55 2.89 -0.19
C VAL A 86 17.72 2.00 -1.10
N ARG A 87 16.75 2.58 -1.83
CA ARG A 87 15.96 1.86 -2.82
C ARG A 87 16.73 1.81 -4.14
N LYS A 88 16.70 0.66 -4.80
CA LYS A 88 17.44 0.46 -6.05
C LYS A 88 16.54 -0.13 -7.12
N LEU A 89 16.54 0.48 -8.30
CA LEU A 89 16.08 -0.14 -9.53
C LEU A 89 17.19 -1.04 -10.05
N LYS A 90 16.86 -2.25 -10.46
CA LYS A 90 17.82 -3.21 -10.99
C LYS A 90 17.50 -3.48 -12.45
N HIS A 91 18.52 -3.52 -13.29
CA HIS A 91 18.36 -4.00 -14.66
C HIS A 91 17.79 -5.42 -14.66
N THR A 92 16.94 -5.75 -15.64
CA THR A 92 16.23 -7.04 -15.67
C THR A 92 17.16 -8.22 -15.91
N GLU A 93 18.22 -8.02 -16.69
CA GLU A 93 19.16 -9.07 -17.11
C GLU A 93 20.55 -8.93 -16.47
N GLU A 94 20.85 -7.79 -15.85
CA GLU A 94 22.16 -7.49 -15.29
C GLU A 94 22.09 -7.26 -13.77
N VAL A 95 23.25 -7.15 -13.13
CA VAL A 95 23.35 -6.80 -11.70
C VAL A 95 23.46 -5.31 -11.45
N THR A 96 23.46 -4.50 -12.52
CA THR A 96 23.55 -3.04 -12.47
C THR A 96 22.30 -2.45 -11.81
N THR A 97 22.52 -1.45 -10.96
CA THR A 97 21.44 -0.78 -10.22
C THR A 97 21.54 0.73 -10.29
N VAL A 98 20.38 1.38 -10.22
CA VAL A 98 20.25 2.83 -10.09
C VAL A 98 19.47 3.15 -8.82
N ASP A 99 20.02 4.05 -8.01
CA ASP A 99 19.41 4.45 -6.74
C ASP A 99 18.25 5.42 -7.00
N TYR A 100 17.20 5.33 -6.19
CA TYR A 100 16.06 6.25 -6.27
C TYR A 100 15.47 6.56 -4.90
N PHE A 101 14.77 7.69 -4.83
CA PHE A 101 14.06 8.16 -3.64
C PHE A 101 12.59 8.39 -3.97
N LEU A 102 11.73 8.24 -2.96
CA LEU A 102 10.32 8.56 -3.04
C LEU A 102 10.03 9.72 -2.10
N PHE A 103 9.30 10.70 -2.60
CA PHE A 103 8.88 11.87 -1.85
C PHE A 103 7.35 11.91 -1.82
N GLN A 104 6.81 12.48 -0.74
CA GLN A 104 5.36 12.59 -0.55
C GLN A 104 4.76 13.80 -1.28
N ASP A 105 5.61 14.74 -1.67
CA ASP A 105 5.26 16.01 -2.27
C ASP A 105 6.15 16.32 -3.49
N LEU A 106 5.78 17.38 -4.21
CA LEU A 106 6.48 17.83 -5.41
C LEU A 106 7.68 18.73 -5.10
N ASP A 107 7.89 19.09 -3.83
CA ASP A 107 9.03 19.89 -3.37
C ASP A 107 10.22 19.00 -2.95
N TYR A 108 10.03 17.68 -2.96
CA TYR A 108 11.03 16.65 -2.63
C TYR A 108 11.57 16.78 -1.20
N THR A 109 10.66 17.05 -0.25
CA THR A 109 10.99 17.21 1.18
C THR A 109 10.65 15.99 2.05
#